data_AF-A0A3R9DWW2-F1
#
_entry.id   AF-A0A3R9DWW2-F1
#
_cell.length_a   1.000
_cell.length_b   1.000
_cell.length_c   1.000
_cell.angle_alpha   90.00
_cell.angle_beta   90.00
_cell.angle_gamma   90.00
#
_symmetry.space_group_name_H-M   'P 1'
#
loop_
_entity.id
_entity.type
_entity.pdbx_description
1 polymer ?
#
loop_
_entity_poly.entity_id
_entity_poly.type
_entity_poly.pdbx_seq_one_letter_code
_entity_poly.pdbx_strand_id
1 'polypeptide(L)'
;MPARHAAFAWWGATACWFLGTLLGGRRTPVEAAVPPPVAVLVYAVCAGLWALLVYGVYRGVKGTRVALAVVGALGIVDLVVQLVGDVVTRAYGHGAFFLAALVLSGAGFVLLFRPS
;
A
#
# COMPACT_ATOMS: atom_id res chain seq x y z
N MET A 1 -6.55 5.50 20.39
CA MET A 1 -7.30 5.40 19.11
C MET A 1 -6.53 4.50 18.13
N PRO A 2 -6.87 3.20 18.05
CA PRO A 2 -6.22 2.24 17.15
C PRO A 2 -6.30 2.67 15.68
N ALA A 3 -7.43 3.24 15.26
CA ALA A 3 -7.69 3.69 13.89
C ALA A 3 -6.69 4.76 13.38
N ARG A 4 -6.23 5.68 14.23
CA ARG A 4 -5.29 6.73 13.85
C ARG A 4 -3.89 6.17 13.61
N HIS A 5 -3.46 5.21 14.43
CA HIS A 5 -2.17 4.54 14.29
C HIS A 5 -2.17 3.60 13.08
N ALA A 6 -3.28 2.90 12.84
CA ALA A 6 -3.48 2.11 11.64
C ALA A 6 -3.35 2.99 10.38
N ALA A 7 -4.00 4.16 10.36
CA ALA A 7 -3.91 5.10 9.24
C ALA A 7 -2.47 5.56 8.98
N PHE A 8 -1.71 5.93 10.01
CA PHE A 8 -0.30 6.33 9.85
C PHE A 8 0.58 5.19 9.31
N ALA A 9 0.38 3.96 9.80
CA ALA A 9 1.10 2.80 9.31
C ALA A 9 0.78 2.55 7.82
N TRP A 10 -0.49 2.67 7.43
CA TRP A 10 -0.89 2.56 6.02
C TRP A 10 -0.29 3.67 5.15
N TRP A 11 -0.31 4.93 5.57
CA TRP A 11 0.33 6.02 4.82
C TRP A 11 1.84 5.84 4.67
N GLY A 12 2.51 5.37 5.72
CA GLY A 12 3.93 5.01 5.67
C GLY A 12 4.18 3.88 4.67
N ALA A 13 3.32 2.86 4.66
CA ALA A 13 3.41 1.77 3.69
C ALA A 13 3.27 2.27 2.25
N THR A 14 2.30 3.14 1.97
CA THR A 14 2.10 3.72 0.65
C THR A 14 3.30 4.55 0.21
N ALA A 15 3.87 5.36 1.11
CA ALA A 15 5.08 6.15 0.83
C ALA A 15 6.30 5.28 0.54
N CYS A 16 6.51 4.22 1.33
CA CYS A 16 7.59 3.25 1.09
C CYS A 16 7.41 2.52 -0.24
N TRP A 17 6.19 2.07 -0.56
CA TRP A 17 5.88 1.47 -1.85
C TRP A 17 6.19 2.43 -3.00
N PHE A 18 5.73 3.67 -2.91
CA PHE A 18 5.97 4.69 -3.94
C PHE A 18 7.47 4.97 -4.14
N LEU A 19 8.22 5.13 -3.06
CA LEU A 19 9.68 5.27 -3.13
C LEU A 19 10.36 4.05 -3.74
N GLY A 20 9.89 2.84 -3.40
CA GLY A 20 10.30 1.60 -4.06
C GLY A 20 10.09 1.68 -5.57
N THR A 21 8.86 1.94 -6.02
CA THR A 21 8.53 2.02 -7.46
C THR A 21 9.32 3.10 -8.22
N LEU A 22 9.74 4.19 -7.56
CA LEU A 22 10.60 5.20 -8.16
C LEU A 22 12.07 4.75 -8.30
N LEU A 23 12.56 3.94 -7.36
CA LEU A 23 13.94 3.42 -7.34
C LEU A 23 14.12 2.15 -8.19
N GLY A 24 13.06 1.38 -8.39
CA GLY A 24 13.05 0.11 -9.11
C GLY A 24 12.96 0.27 -10.63
N GLY A 25 14.11 0.34 -11.28
CA GLY A 25 14.28 0.46 -12.74
C GLY A 25 13.86 -0.76 -13.60
N ARG A 26 12.82 -1.50 -13.24
CA ARG A 26 12.19 -2.49 -14.13
C ARG A 26 10.70 -2.25 -14.19
N ARG A 27 10.31 -1.35 -15.08
CA ARG A 27 8.93 -1.25 -15.54
C ARG A 27 8.61 -2.49 -16.37
N THR A 28 7.51 -3.17 -16.08
CA THR A 28 6.92 -4.07 -17.08
C THR A 28 6.69 -3.29 -18.38
N PRO A 29 6.67 -3.91 -19.57
CA PRO A 29 6.41 -3.17 -20.82
C PRO A 29 5.10 -2.36 -20.78
N VAL A 30 4.13 -2.82 -19.98
CA VAL A 30 2.88 -2.10 -19.67
C VAL A 30 3.15 -0.87 -18.80
N GLU A 31 3.91 -0.99 -17.71
CA GLU A 31 4.30 0.16 -16.86
C GLU A 31 5.22 1.14 -17.58
N ALA A 32 6.04 0.68 -18.53
CA ALA A 32 6.92 1.53 -19.34
C ALA A 32 6.13 2.38 -20.32
N ALA A 33 4.97 1.90 -20.77
CA ALA A 33 4.04 2.61 -21.63
C ALA A 33 3.23 3.69 -20.87
N VAL A 34 3.15 3.61 -19.53
CA VAL A 34 2.44 4.61 -18.72
C VAL A 34 3.37 5.78 -18.42
N PRO A 35 3.02 7.01 -18.86
CA PRO A 35 3.81 8.19 -18.54
C PRO A 35 3.87 8.39 -17.01
N PRO A 36 5.02 8.81 -16.45
CA PRO A 36 5.16 9.06 -15.01
C PRO A 36 4.06 9.96 -14.42
N PRO A 37 3.58 11.04 -15.09
CA PRO A 37 2.49 11.85 -14.58
C PRO A 37 1.17 11.07 -14.41
N VAL A 38 0.90 10.12 -15.32
CA VAL A 38 -0.30 9.27 -15.25
C VAL A 38 -0.19 8.30 -14.09
N ALA A 39 0.98 7.69 -13.87
CA ALA A 39 1.23 6.83 -12.72
C ALA A 39 1.05 7.58 -11.38
N VAL A 40 1.56 8.81 -11.29
CA VAL A 40 1.37 9.68 -10.12
C VAL A 40 -0.11 10.02 -9.90
N LEU A 41 -0.86 10.27 -10.98
CA LEU A 41 -2.28 10.60 -10.89
C LEU A 41 -3.11 9.38 -10.44
N VAL A 42 -2.84 8.20 -11.00
CA VAL A 42 -3.46 6.94 -10.54
C VAL A 42 -3.15 6.70 -9.07
N TYR A 43 -1.90 6.90 -8.65
CA TYR A 43 -1.50 6.78 -7.26
C TYR A 43 -2.26 7.76 -6.36
N ALA A 44 -2.37 9.03 -6.76
CA ALA A 44 -3.11 10.05 -6.01
C ALA A 44 -4.60 9.70 -5.87
N VAL A 45 -5.22 9.17 -6.94
CA VAL A 45 -6.61 8.70 -6.91
C VAL A 45 -6.76 7.52 -5.95
N CYS A 46 -5.90 6.51 -6.03
CA CYS A 46 -5.91 5.35 -5.13
C CYS A 46 -5.70 5.77 -3.67
N ALA A 47 -4.75 6.67 -3.40
CA ALA A 47 -4.52 7.24 -2.08
C ALA A 47 -5.75 8.01 -1.56
N GLY A 48 -6.43 8.77 -2.44
CA GLY A 48 -7.68 9.46 -2.11
C GLY A 48 -8.82 8.50 -1.77
N LEU A 49 -9.01 7.45 -2.57
CA LEU A 49 -10.00 6.40 -2.31
C LEU A 49 -9.73 5.67 -0.99
N TRP A 50 -8.46 5.39 -0.70
CA TRP A 50 -8.04 4.83 0.57
C TRP A 50 -8.39 5.75 1.75
N ALA A 51 -8.06 7.04 1.63
CA ALA A 51 -8.39 8.05 2.64
C ALA A 51 -9.91 8.14 2.89
N LEU A 52 -10.72 8.05 1.82
CA LEU A 52 -12.18 8.02 1.92
C LEU A 52 -12.68 6.78 2.66
N LEU A 53 -12.10 5.59 2.41
CA LEU A 53 -12.46 4.38 3.14
C LEU A 53 -12.11 4.50 4.64
N VAL A 54 -10.92 5.00 4.97
CA VAL A 54 -10.52 5.27 6.37
C VAL A 54 -11.45 6.28 7.03
N TYR A 55 -11.80 7.36 6.32
CA TYR A 55 -12.78 8.34 6.81
C TYR A 55 -14.17 7.73 7.01
N GLY A 56 -14.60 6.85 6.10
CA GLY A 56 -15.83 6.09 6.22
C GLY A 56 -15.87 5.19 7.45
N VAL A 57 -14.75 4.52 7.76
CA VAL A 57 -14.59 3.75 9.00
C VAL A 57 -14.68 4.66 10.23
N TYR A 58 -14.02 5.82 10.20
CA TYR A 58 -14.09 6.81 11.29
C TYR A 58 -15.52 7.33 11.51
N ARG A 59 -16.28 7.52 10.43
CA ARG A 59 -17.69 7.94 10.44
C ARG A 59 -18.67 6.81 10.78
N GLY A 60 -18.19 5.57 10.94
CA GLY A 60 -19.05 4.41 11.25
C GLY A 60 -19.94 3.96 10.08
N VAL A 61 -19.58 4.26 8.84
CA VAL A 61 -20.35 3.86 7.65
C VAL A 61 -20.29 2.34 7.48
N LYS A 62 -21.46 1.68 7.40
CA LYS A 62 -21.56 0.22 7.25
C LYS A 62 -20.80 -0.25 6.00
N GLY A 63 -20.07 -1.36 6.10
CA GLY A 63 -19.34 -1.96 4.99
C GLY A 63 -17.95 -1.36 4.69
N THR A 64 -17.65 -0.13 5.13
CA THR A 64 -16.34 0.50 4.88
C THR A 64 -15.18 -0.26 5.52
N ARG A 65 -15.40 -0.85 6.70
CA ARG A 65 -14.40 -1.69 7.38
C ARG A 65 -14.08 -2.96 6.59
N VAL A 66 -15.09 -3.57 5.96
CA VAL A 66 -14.93 -4.77 5.13
C VAL A 66 -14.22 -4.40 3.83
N ALA A 67 -14.63 -3.31 3.18
CA ALA A 67 -13.97 -2.81 1.98
C ALA A 67 -12.50 -2.49 2.25
N LEU A 68 -12.20 -1.80 3.36
CA LEU A 68 -10.84 -1.51 3.78
C LEU A 68 -10.04 -2.78 4.10
N ALA A 69 -10.68 -3.80 4.68
CA ALA A 69 -10.07 -5.11 4.92
C ALA A 69 -9.63 -5.78 3.61
N VAL A 70 -10.54 -5.82 2.63
CA VAL A 70 -10.31 -6.47 1.33
C VAL A 70 -9.22 -5.74 0.57
N VAL A 71 -9.32 -4.41 0.43
CA VAL A 71 -8.33 -3.61 -0.29
C VAL A 71 -6.96 -3.68 0.40
N GLY A 72 -6.93 -3.63 1.74
CA GLY A 72 -5.70 -3.79 2.50
C GLY A 72 -5.05 -5.17 2.32
N ALA A 73 -5.85 -6.24 2.34
CA ALA A 73 -5.35 -7.60 2.11
C ALA A 73 -4.80 -7.77 0.68
N LEU A 74 -5.48 -7.23 -0.33
CA LEU A 74 -5.00 -7.24 -1.71
C LEU A 74 -3.67 -6.50 -1.84
N GLY A 75 -3.51 -5.34 -1.18
CA GLY A 75 -2.25 -4.60 -1.16
C GLY A 75 -1.10 -5.38 -0.51
N ILE A 76 -1.38 -6.13 0.56
CA ILE A 76 -0.38 -7.02 1.19
C ILE A 76 0.05 -8.14 0.23
N VAL A 77 -0.90 -8.77 -0.46
CA VAL A 77 -0.59 -9.84 -1.44
C VAL A 77 0.26 -9.29 -2.58
N ASP A 78 -0.09 -8.13 -3.11
CA ASP A 78 0.69 -7.45 -4.15
C ASP A 78 2.12 -7.15 -3.69
N LEU A 79 2.30 -6.61 -2.49
CA LEU A 79 3.62 -6.37 -1.89
C LEU A 79 4.46 -7.65 -1.76
N VAL A 80 3.86 -8.78 -1.40
CA VAL A 80 4.56 -10.06 -1.32
C VAL A 80 5.01 -10.52 -2.70
N VAL A 81 4.16 -10.40 -3.73
CA VAL A 81 4.50 -10.76 -5.11
C VAL A 81 5.66 -9.90 -5.62
N GLN A 82 5.61 -8.59 -5.39
CA GLN A 82 6.68 -7.66 -5.78
C GLN A 82 8.00 -7.98 -5.06
N LEU A 83 7.95 -8.25 -3.75
CA LEU A 83 9.13 -8.61 -2.96
C LEU A 83 9.77 -9.93 -3.44
N VAL A 84 8.95 -10.94 -3.77
CA VAL A 84 9.44 -12.20 -4.36
C VAL A 84 10.13 -11.93 -5.70
N GLY A 85 9.53 -11.09 -6.55
CA GLY A 85 10.13 -10.66 -7.81
C GLY A 85 11.50 -9.99 -7.62
N ASP A 86 11.63 -9.11 -6.62
CA ASP A 86 12.87 -8.43 -6.30
C ASP A 86 13.95 -9.38 -5.75
N VAL A 87 13.57 -10.37 -4.93
CA VAL A 87 14.49 -11.42 -4.45
C VAL A 87 15.03 -12.24 -5.62
N VAL A 88 14.15 -12.68 -6.53
CA VAL A 88 14.53 -13.46 -7.72
C VAL A 88 15.46 -12.66 -8.63
N THR A 89 15.22 -11.35 -8.77
CA THR A 89 16.00 -10.46 -9.64
C THR A 89 17.21 -9.81 -8.95
N ARG A 90 17.46 -10.11 -7.66
CA ARG A 90 18.53 -9.54 -6.82
C ARG A 90 18.47 -8.00 -6.71
N ALA A 91 17.29 -7.41 -6.82
CA ALA A 91 17.06 -5.98 -6.71
C ALA A 91 16.90 -5.55 -5.23
N TYR A 92 17.94 -5.76 -4.41
CA TYR A 92 17.84 -5.61 -2.95
C TYR A 92 17.48 -4.19 -2.48
N GLY A 93 17.93 -3.15 -3.20
CA GLY A 93 17.58 -1.77 -2.89
C GLY A 93 16.08 -1.48 -3.10
N HIS A 94 15.48 -2.08 -4.13
CA HIS A 94 14.04 -2.00 -4.41
C HIS A 94 13.24 -2.80 -3.37
N GLY A 95 13.67 -4.04 -3.12
CA GLY A 95 13.03 -4.95 -2.17
C GLY A 95 13.01 -4.44 -0.74
N ALA A 96 14.00 -3.65 -0.30
CA ALA A 96 14.02 -3.06 1.04
C ALA A 96 12.82 -2.11 1.28
N PHE A 97 12.44 -1.32 0.27
CA PHE A 97 11.30 -0.41 0.36
C PHE A 97 9.96 -1.18 0.38
N PHE A 98 9.82 -2.25 -0.40
CA PHE A 98 8.63 -3.09 -0.31
C PHE A 98 8.56 -3.90 0.96
N LEU A 99 9.68 -4.34 1.51
CA LEU A 99 9.72 -4.99 2.82
C LEU A 99 9.23 -4.02 3.90
N ALA A 100 9.70 -2.77 3.88
CA ALA A 100 9.21 -1.73 4.79
C ALA A 100 7.71 -1.47 4.59
N ALA A 101 7.24 -1.39 3.34
CA ALA A 101 5.83 -1.24 3.02
C ALA A 101 4.98 -2.43 3.49
N LEU A 102 5.49 -3.66 3.40
CA LEU A 102 4.84 -4.88 3.84
C LEU A 102 4.69 -4.90 5.36
N VAL A 103 5.77 -4.58 6.09
CA VAL A 103 5.75 -4.51 7.56
C VAL A 103 4.76 -3.46 8.05
N LEU A 104 4.77 -2.27 7.44
CA LEU A 104 3.86 -1.18 7.78
C LEU A 104 2.40 -1.51 7.43
N SER A 105 2.15 -2.16 6.28
CA SER A 105 0.81 -2.62 5.90
C SER A 105 0.28 -3.69 6.86
N GLY A 106 1.12 -4.66 7.24
CA GLY A 106 0.78 -5.68 8.22
C GLY A 106 0.46 -5.08 9.59
N ALA A 107 1.28 -4.14 10.07
CA ALA A 107 1.02 -3.42 11.31
C ALA A 107 -0.30 -2.62 11.24
N GLY A 108 -0.54 -1.91 10.13
CA GLY A 108 -1.78 -1.18 9.88
C GLY A 108 -3.01 -2.10 9.88
N PHE A 109 -2.90 -3.28 9.26
CA PHE A 109 -3.96 -4.29 9.24
C PHE A 109 -4.26 -4.81 10.65
N VAL A 110 -3.25 -5.23 11.41
CA VAL A 110 -3.41 -5.71 12.79
C VAL A 110 -4.05 -4.64 13.68
N LEU A 111 -3.60 -3.39 13.59
CA LEU A 111 -4.15 -2.28 14.38
C LEU A 111 -5.62 -1.97 14.04
N LEU A 112 -6.04 -2.25 12.81
CA LEU A 112 -7.43 -2.04 12.36
C LEU A 112 -8.40 -3.07 12.96
N PHE A 113 -7.93 -4.30 13.20
CA PHE A 113 -8.75 -5.42 13.71
C PHE A 113 -8.50 -5.77 15.16
N ARG A 114 -7.55 -5.10 15.82
CA ARG A 114 -7.31 -5.29 17.25
C ARG A 114 -8.60 -4.98 18.02
N PRO A 115 -9.10 -5.90 18.86
CA PRO A 115 -10.22 -5.61 19.74
C PRO A 115 -9.79 -4.50 20.70
N SER A 116 -10.56 -3.42 20.71
CA SER A 116 -10.42 -2.29 21.63
C SER A 116 -11.16 -2.56 22.93
#